data_AF-A0AAE3DZZ1-F1
#
_entry.id   AF-A0AAE3DZZ1-F1
#
_cell.length_a   1.000
_cell.length_b   1.000
_cell.length_c   1.000
_cell.angle_alpha   90.00
_cell.angle_beta   90.00
_cell.angle_gamma   90.00
#
_symmetry.space_group_name_H-M   'P 1'
#
loop_
_entity.id
_entity.type
_entity.pdbx_description
1 polymer ?
#
loop_
_entity_poly.entity_id
_entity_poly.type
_entity_poly.pdbx_seq_one_letter_code
_entity_poly.pdbx_strand_id
1 'polypeptide(L)'
;MKKILTITLSLLLLLSTTACSLNLGFNSSKYELTAGHYDVPDDVPIGKYDIVVTDGRGVFTTFDADGSYDIMEGMDIEGIEGRIKEYHNAKLESGSSIEISSTLKVKLVPKD
;
A
#
# COMPACT_ATOMS: atom_id res chain seq x y z
N MET A 1 -34.67 21.86 46.09
CA MET A 1 -33.26 21.81 45.64
C MET A 1 -33.24 21.18 44.26
N LYS A 2 -32.89 21.97 43.22
CA LYS A 2 -32.84 21.53 41.82
C LYS A 2 -31.53 20.75 41.59
N LYS A 3 -31.61 19.52 41.09
CA LYS A 3 -30.50 18.87 40.39
C LYS A 3 -31.03 18.31 39.07
N ILE A 4 -30.77 19.10 38.04
CA ILE A 4 -30.89 18.77 36.62
C ILE A 4 -29.68 17.90 36.29
N LEU A 5 -29.89 16.70 35.72
CA LEU A 5 -28.87 16.03 34.91
C LEU A 5 -29.52 14.96 34.01
N THR A 6 -30.50 15.35 33.21
CA THR A 6 -30.93 14.53 32.06
C THR A 6 -29.93 14.79 30.93
N ILE A 7 -28.76 14.14 31.01
CA ILE A 7 -27.78 14.15 29.92
C ILE A 7 -28.16 13.02 28.96
N THR A 8 -28.76 13.44 27.86
CA THR A 8 -29.03 12.75 26.59
C THR A 8 -28.14 11.52 26.32
N LEU A 9 -28.63 10.33 26.64
CA LEU A 9 -28.06 9.04 26.24
C LEU A 9 -28.53 8.61 24.83
N SER A 10 -28.80 9.56 23.94
CA SER A 10 -29.48 9.27 22.66
C SER A 10 -28.99 10.06 21.44
N LEU A 11 -27.76 10.60 21.46
CA LEU A 11 -27.15 11.25 20.29
C LEU A 11 -25.86 10.58 19.77
N LEU A 12 -25.69 9.28 20.01
CA LEU A 12 -24.78 8.47 19.19
C LEU A 12 -25.54 7.31 18.53
N LEU A 13 -26.69 7.66 17.96
CA LEU A 13 -27.34 6.89 16.90
C LEU A 13 -26.75 7.41 15.58
N LEU A 14 -26.37 6.49 14.67
CA LEU A 14 -26.15 6.71 13.23
C LEU A 14 -24.75 7.19 12.76
N LEU A 15 -23.75 6.32 12.81
CA LEU A 15 -22.91 6.07 11.62
C LEU A 15 -22.91 4.58 11.22
N SER A 16 -23.97 3.87 11.58
CA SER A 16 -24.37 2.69 10.82
C SER A 16 -24.74 3.12 9.39
N THR A 17 -24.04 2.54 8.43
CA THR A 17 -24.46 2.35 7.04
C THR A 17 -24.79 3.64 6.27
N THR A 18 -23.76 4.26 5.73
CA THR A 18 -23.76 4.67 4.32
C THR A 18 -22.31 4.87 3.91
N ALA A 19 -21.87 4.11 2.92
CA ALA A 19 -20.68 4.40 2.16
C ALA A 19 -20.88 5.79 1.53
N CYS A 20 -20.39 6.82 2.19
CA CYS A 20 -19.97 8.02 1.50
C CYS A 20 -18.46 7.91 1.46
N SER A 21 -17.96 7.49 0.30
CA SER A 21 -16.58 7.57 -0.10
C SER A 21 -15.96 8.84 0.48
N LEU A 22 -15.23 8.71 1.58
CA LEU A 22 -14.21 9.68 1.87
C LEU A 22 -13.24 9.50 0.70
N ASN A 23 -13.39 10.38 -0.28
CA ASN A 23 -12.29 10.86 -1.08
C ASN A 23 -11.30 11.52 -0.09
N LEU A 24 -10.69 10.70 0.78
CA LEU A 24 -9.40 10.99 1.39
C LEU A 24 -8.53 11.08 0.15
N GLY A 25 -8.35 12.30 -0.36
CA GLY A 25 -7.56 12.55 -1.55
C GLY A 25 -6.35 11.64 -1.48
N PHE A 26 -6.36 10.61 -2.34
CA PHE A 26 -5.44 9.50 -2.25
C PHE A 26 -4.08 10.14 -2.46
N ASN A 27 -3.39 10.41 -1.36
CA ASN A 27 -2.21 11.24 -1.37
C ASN A 27 -1.19 10.40 -2.10
N SER A 28 -1.04 10.65 -3.40
CA SER A 28 -0.41 9.71 -4.31
C SER A 28 1.08 9.55 -4.02
N SER A 29 1.61 10.34 -3.09
CA SER A 29 2.95 10.28 -2.51
C SER A 29 3.10 9.28 -1.35
N LYS A 30 2.02 8.73 -0.78
CA LYS A 30 2.10 7.89 0.44
C LYS A 30 2.77 6.53 0.19
N TYR A 31 2.76 6.02 -1.04
CA TYR A 31 3.33 4.71 -1.37
C TYR A 31 4.46 4.81 -2.39
N GLU A 32 5.29 5.84 -2.25
CA GLU A 32 6.59 5.89 -2.94
C GLU A 32 7.61 5.15 -2.07
N LEU A 33 8.13 4.04 -2.59
CA LEU A 33 9.12 3.22 -1.92
C LEU A 33 10.48 3.37 -2.62
N THR A 34 11.53 3.36 -1.83
CA THR A 34 12.91 3.35 -2.29
C THR A 34 13.55 1.99 -1.98
N ALA A 35 14.83 1.82 -2.29
CA ALA A 35 15.55 0.64 -1.83
C ALA A 35 15.43 0.46 -0.30
N GLY A 36 15.17 -0.77 0.14
CA GLY A 36 14.86 -1.09 1.53
C GLY A 36 14.04 -2.38 1.68
N HIS A 37 13.67 -2.65 2.93
CA HIS A 37 12.77 -3.74 3.32
C HIS A 37 11.53 -3.13 3.96
N TYR A 38 10.35 -3.67 3.65
CA TYR A 38 9.06 -3.15 4.10
C TYR A 38 8.15 -4.31 4.51
N ASP A 39 7.56 -4.21 5.71
CA ASP A 39 6.63 -5.19 6.25
C ASP A 39 5.17 -4.84 5.94
N VAL A 40 4.34 -5.84 5.63
CA VAL A 40 2.89 -5.68 5.41
C VAL A 40 2.13 -6.26 6.60
N PRO A 41 1.26 -5.50 7.31
CA PRO A 41 0.70 -4.19 6.94
C PRO A 41 1.44 -2.96 7.50
N ASP A 42 2.53 -3.15 8.25
CA ASP A 42 3.10 -2.09 9.11
C ASP A 42 3.63 -0.88 8.32
N ASP A 43 4.38 -1.14 7.25
CA ASP A 43 4.92 -0.11 6.35
C ASP A 43 3.99 0.14 5.14
N VAL A 44 3.43 -0.94 4.59
CA VAL A 44 2.56 -0.92 3.41
C VAL A 44 1.26 -1.65 3.75
N PRO A 45 0.08 -1.03 3.60
CA PRO A 45 -1.19 -1.70 3.85
C PRO A 45 -1.43 -2.91 2.93
N ILE A 46 -2.21 -3.86 3.45
CA ILE A 46 -2.74 -4.98 2.67
C ILE A 46 -3.58 -4.44 1.50
N GLY A 47 -3.40 -5.03 0.33
CA GLY A 47 -4.16 -4.64 -0.86
C GLY A 47 -3.60 -5.20 -2.15
N LYS A 48 -4.19 -4.74 -3.26
CA LYS A 48 -3.72 -5.03 -4.61
C LYS A 48 -3.18 -3.75 -5.24
N TYR A 49 -2.05 -3.83 -5.92
CA TYR A 49 -1.34 -2.67 -6.42
C TYR A 49 -0.76 -2.91 -7.80
N ASP A 50 -0.74 -1.87 -8.64
CA ASP A 50 0.25 -1.77 -9.70
C ASP A 50 1.53 -1.15 -9.11
N ILE A 51 2.68 -1.70 -9.48
CA ILE A 51 4.00 -1.22 -9.09
C ILE A 51 4.58 -0.46 -10.28
N VAL A 52 4.82 0.83 -10.13
CA VAL A 52 5.29 1.71 -11.22
C VAL A 52 6.66 2.28 -10.88
N VAL A 53 7.67 2.08 -11.72
CA VAL A 53 8.98 2.69 -11.52
C VAL A 53 8.89 4.20 -11.67
N THR A 54 9.39 4.92 -10.67
CA THR A 54 9.46 6.39 -10.69
C THR A 54 10.87 6.90 -10.95
N ASP A 55 11.90 6.12 -10.61
CA ASP A 55 13.30 6.45 -10.83
C ASP A 55 14.22 5.23 -10.65
N GLY A 56 15.45 5.33 -11.15
CA GLY A 56 16.52 4.38 -10.88
C GLY A 56 16.29 2.98 -11.46
N ARG A 57 17.02 2.01 -10.90
CA ARG A 57 17.00 0.60 -11.32
C ARG A 57 17.32 -0.33 -10.17
N GLY A 58 16.77 -1.55 -10.24
CA GLY A 58 16.98 -2.58 -9.23
C GLY A 58 16.15 -3.83 -9.49
N VAL A 59 15.82 -4.52 -8.40
CA VAL A 59 14.91 -5.67 -8.36
C VAL A 59 13.85 -5.35 -7.31
N PHE A 60 12.59 -5.60 -7.65
CA PHE A 60 11.45 -5.55 -6.73
C PHE A 60 11.04 -6.97 -6.41
N THR A 61 11.06 -7.32 -5.13
CA THR A 61 10.77 -8.66 -4.66
C THR A 61 9.68 -8.61 -3.59
N THR A 62 8.72 -9.54 -3.66
CA THR A 62 7.78 -9.79 -2.57
C THR A 62 7.98 -11.18 -2.01
N PHE A 63 7.75 -11.31 -0.71
CA PHE A 63 7.74 -12.58 -0.01
C PHE A 63 6.37 -12.80 0.63
N ASP A 64 5.88 -14.03 0.57
CA ASP A 64 4.72 -14.46 1.34
C ASP A 64 5.07 -14.56 2.84
N ALA A 65 4.04 -14.71 3.68
CA ALA A 65 4.21 -14.81 5.14
C ALA A 65 5.08 -16.01 5.59
N ASP A 66 5.28 -17.02 4.74
CA ASP A 66 6.17 -18.15 4.99
C ASP A 66 7.61 -17.91 4.51
N GLY A 67 7.89 -16.74 3.94
CA GLY A 67 9.19 -16.33 3.41
C GLY A 67 9.50 -16.86 2.00
N SER A 68 8.55 -17.50 1.32
CA SER A 68 8.70 -17.87 -0.09
C SER A 68 8.55 -16.67 -1.02
N TYR A 69 9.23 -16.70 -2.17
CA TYR A 69 9.13 -15.64 -3.17
C TYR A 69 7.78 -15.72 -3.91
N ASP A 70 7.08 -14.59 -4.01
CA ASP A 70 5.88 -14.46 -4.86
C ASP A 70 6.21 -13.68 -6.15
N ILE A 71 6.79 -12.48 -6.02
CA ILE A 71 7.23 -11.66 -7.14
C ILE A 71 8.74 -11.43 -7.04
N MET A 72 9.45 -11.51 -8.17
CA MET A 72 10.85 -11.10 -8.27
C MET A 72 11.13 -10.55 -9.66
N GLU A 73 11.15 -9.23 -9.79
CA GLU A 73 11.22 -8.57 -11.10
C GLU A 73 12.36 -7.56 -11.19
N GLY A 74 13.14 -7.67 -12.26
CA GLY A 74 14.12 -6.67 -12.62
C GLY A 74 13.42 -5.44 -13.20
N MET A 75 13.54 -4.29 -12.54
CA MET A 75 12.85 -3.07 -12.95
C MET A 75 13.82 -1.91 -13.18
N ASP A 76 13.45 -1.00 -14.09
CA ASP A 76 14.16 0.25 -14.33
C ASP A 76 13.28 1.29 -15.05
N ILE A 77 13.65 2.57 -14.92
CA ILE A 77 12.88 3.70 -15.48
C ILE A 77 12.94 3.79 -17.01
N GLU A 78 14.01 3.29 -17.62
CA GLU A 78 14.22 3.32 -19.07
C GLU A 78 13.54 2.15 -19.77
N GLY A 79 13.28 1.05 -19.06
CA GLY A 79 12.67 -0.18 -19.58
C GLY A 79 13.62 -0.86 -20.56
N ILE A 80 14.89 -0.96 -20.18
CA ILE A 80 15.92 -1.57 -21.01
C ILE A 80 15.68 -3.09 -21.15
N GLU A 81 16.31 -3.69 -22.15
CA GLU A 81 16.11 -5.11 -22.48
C GLU A 81 16.23 -6.03 -21.25
N GLY A 82 15.19 -6.83 -21.01
CA GLY A 82 15.10 -7.75 -19.88
C GLY A 82 14.59 -7.13 -18.56
N ARG A 83 14.04 -5.92 -18.59
CA ARG A 83 13.48 -5.24 -17.41
C ARG A 83 12.16 -4.54 -17.72
N ILE A 84 11.33 -4.38 -16.68
CA ILE A 84 9.99 -3.80 -16.79
C ILE A 84 9.89 -2.45 -16.06
N LYS A 85 8.98 -1.59 -16.54
CA LYS A 85 8.64 -0.31 -15.87
C LYS A 85 7.46 -0.43 -14.92
N GLU A 86 6.61 -1.41 -15.16
CA GLU A 86 5.38 -1.59 -14.41
C GLU A 86 5.11 -3.08 -14.21
N TYR A 87 4.66 -3.45 -13.01
CA TYR A 87 4.08 -4.75 -12.71
C TYR A 87 2.63 -4.53 -12.26
N HIS A 88 1.68 -5.25 -12.84
CA HIS A 88 0.26 -5.01 -12.57
C HIS A 88 -0.31 -6.02 -11.58
N ASN A 89 -1.20 -5.56 -10.70
CA ASN A 89 -1.97 -6.39 -9.78
C ASN A 89 -1.16 -7.23 -8.79
N ALA A 90 -0.02 -6.72 -8.31
CA ALA A 90 0.70 -7.31 -7.17
C ALA A 90 -0.23 -7.37 -5.95
N LYS A 91 -0.34 -8.54 -5.34
CA LYS A 91 -1.17 -8.76 -4.15
C LYS A 91 -0.26 -8.77 -2.93
N LEU A 92 -0.55 -7.88 -1.97
CA LEU A 92 0.16 -7.81 -0.70
C LEU A 92 -0.77 -8.25 0.41
N GLU A 93 -0.44 -9.37 1.06
CA GLU A 93 -1.23 -9.96 2.13
C GLU A 93 -0.61 -9.71 3.51
N SER A 94 -1.36 -9.99 4.57
CA SER A 94 -0.86 -9.82 5.93
C SER A 94 0.34 -10.75 6.17
N GLY A 95 1.44 -10.20 6.68
CA GLY A 95 2.66 -10.95 6.94
C GLY A 95 3.58 -11.09 5.73
N SER A 96 3.17 -10.64 4.54
CA SER A 96 4.07 -10.50 3.40
C SER A 96 5.13 -9.42 3.67
N SER A 97 6.21 -9.44 2.89
CA SER A 97 7.22 -8.39 2.92
C SER A 97 7.65 -7.99 1.50
N ILE A 98 8.23 -6.80 1.37
CA ILE A 98 8.79 -6.28 0.13
C ILE A 98 10.28 -6.01 0.34
N GLU A 99 11.11 -6.41 -0.63
CA GLU A 99 12.51 -6.00 -0.73
C GLU A 99 12.74 -5.27 -2.05
N ILE A 100 13.35 -4.08 -1.97
CA ILE A 100 13.72 -3.26 -3.11
C ILE A 100 15.23 -3.04 -3.08
N SER A 101 15.90 -3.39 -4.18
CA SER A 101 17.36 -3.30 -4.26
C SER A 101 17.89 -2.11 -5.07
N SER A 102 19.19 -1.83 -4.88
CA SER A 102 19.96 -0.84 -5.65
C SER A 102 19.42 0.60 -5.53
N THR A 103 19.05 1.22 -6.65
CA THR A 103 18.60 2.64 -6.71
C THR A 103 17.13 2.75 -7.07
N LEU A 104 16.43 1.61 -7.15
CA LEU A 104 15.06 1.54 -7.62
C LEU A 104 14.14 2.35 -6.71
N LYS A 105 13.31 3.19 -7.33
CA LYS A 105 12.19 3.85 -6.68
C LYS A 105 10.93 3.47 -7.41
N VAL A 106 9.90 3.11 -6.66
CA VAL A 106 8.60 2.70 -7.21
C VAL A 106 7.48 3.44 -6.50
N LYS A 107 6.35 3.52 -7.18
CA LYS A 107 5.08 3.95 -6.64
C LYS A 107 4.11 2.79 -6.68
N LEU A 108 3.46 2.51 -5.55
CA LEU A 108 2.39 1.52 -5.47
C LEU A 108 1.07 2.25 -5.71
N VAL A 109 0.36 1.86 -6.77
CA VAL A 109 -0.93 2.42 -7.16
C VAL A 109 -2.01 1.38 -6.85
N PRO A 110 -2.89 1.61 -5.86
CA PRO A 110 -3.89 0.61 -5.51
C PRO A 110 -4.84 0.28 -6.64
N LYS A 111 -5.37 -0.93 -6.59
CA LYS A 111 -6.38 -1.47 -7.48
C LYS A 111 -7.50 -2.14 -6.68
N ASP A 112 -8.68 -2.14 -7.29
CA ASP A 112 -9.87 -2.88 -6.85
C ASP A 112 -9.72 -4.37 -7.16
#